data_AF-A0A2W4NPB6-F1
#
_entry.id   AF-A0A2W4NPB6-F1
#
_cell.length_a   1.000
_cell.length_b   1.000
_cell.length_c   1.000
_cell.angle_alpha   90.00
_cell.angle_beta   90.00
_cell.angle_gamma   90.00
#
_symmetry.space_group_name_H-M   'P 1'
#
loop_
_entity.id
_entity.type
_entity.pdbx_description
1 polymer ?
#
loop_
_entity_poly.entity_id
_entity_poly.type
_entity_poly.pdbx_seq_one_letter_code
_entity_poly.pdbx_strand_id
1 'polypeptide(L)'
;METKQPLPDLLRSFSPLDGLKPENLSLLARKTALRELRAGHMLFNEGDDDRLNYYLVSGVLELVRGGRRLMLLRGGSPEARNPIAPLLPRRCGARVISERIEYLCIDSDAIDLMLTWDQAGAYEVSELRRQDTPAGDDWMTTLLQTKAFQRIPPANIQAVFMRMQRVNYGPGEVVIRQGDPGDYFYVVVKGRCLVTRETPLNKDGIKLAELGMGDSFGEEALISEAKRNATVTMLTAGTLMRLDKADFRTLLKEPMLEWLDMEQAQARVAAGGVWLDVRLPSEFESRRIEGAVNLPLYLIRLKLKSLDPETQYVVYCDTGRRSSAATYILAERGFHAAVLKGGFPAEEPPAAPAVD
;
A
#
# COMPACT_ATOMS: atom_id res chain seq x y z
N MET A 1 5.36 5.25 31.53
CA MET A 1 6.38 6.17 31.02
C MET A 1 5.67 7.17 30.14
N GLU A 2 5.72 8.46 30.49
CA GLU A 2 5.18 9.51 29.61
C GLU A 2 5.97 9.52 28.31
N THR A 3 5.32 9.16 27.21
CA THR A 3 5.90 9.30 25.86
C THR A 3 5.97 10.79 25.53
N LYS A 4 7.17 11.35 25.63
CA LYS A 4 7.44 12.74 25.26
C LYS A 4 7.51 12.85 23.73
N GLN A 5 6.67 13.69 23.15
CA GLN A 5 6.79 14.02 21.72
C GLN A 5 8.06 14.85 21.49
N PRO A 6 8.84 14.59 20.42
CA PRO A 6 9.97 15.43 20.07
C PRO A 6 9.49 16.80 19.59
N LEU A 7 10.31 17.84 19.79
CA LEU A 7 10.07 19.14 19.17
C LEU A 7 10.38 19.06 17.66
N PRO A 8 9.68 19.82 16.79
CA PRO A 8 9.97 19.87 15.36
C PRO A 8 11.43 20.24 15.05
N ASP A 9 12.03 21.13 15.84
CA ASP A 9 13.43 21.54 15.68
C ASP A 9 14.41 20.40 15.96
N LEU A 10 14.07 19.49 16.88
CA LEU A 10 14.86 18.28 17.11
C LEU A 10 14.81 17.37 15.88
N LEU A 11 13.63 17.18 15.28
CA LEU A 11 13.49 16.38 14.06
C LEU A 11 14.29 16.99 12.90
N ARG A 12 14.25 18.32 12.73
CA ARG A 12 15.03 19.05 11.72
C ARG A 12 16.54 18.87 11.86
N SER A 13 17.04 18.40 13.01
CA SER A 13 18.47 18.15 13.19
C SER A 13 18.96 16.84 12.54
N PHE A 14 18.05 15.95 12.13
CA PHE A 14 18.36 14.68 11.47
C PHE A 14 18.14 14.74 9.97
N SER A 15 18.94 14.01 9.21
CA SER A 15 18.76 13.81 7.78
C SER A 15 18.10 12.46 7.52
N PRO A 16 17.14 12.33 6.60
CA PRO A 16 16.67 13.36 5.64
C PRO A 16 15.58 14.31 6.17
N LEU A 17 15.25 14.29 7.47
CA LEU A 17 14.15 15.09 8.04
C LEU A 17 14.38 16.60 7.92
N ASP A 18 15.62 17.05 7.81
CA ASP A 18 16.01 18.43 7.53
C ASP A 18 15.47 18.96 6.20
N GLY A 19 15.12 18.07 5.26
CA GLY A 19 14.47 18.41 3.99
C GLY A 19 12.95 18.62 4.08
N LEU A 20 12.32 18.38 5.23
CA LEU A 20 10.88 18.55 5.41
C LEU A 20 10.49 20.01 5.69
N LYS A 21 9.31 20.42 5.18
CA LYS A 21 8.67 21.70 5.48
C LYS A 21 8.23 21.76 6.95
N PRO A 22 8.14 22.96 7.57
CA PRO A 22 7.79 23.12 8.98
C PRO A 22 6.48 22.42 9.41
N GLU A 23 5.49 22.41 8.53
CA GLU A 23 4.16 21.82 8.79
C GLU A 23 4.26 20.29 8.87
N ASN A 24 5.00 19.68 7.95
CA ASN A 24 5.25 18.24 7.91
C ASN A 24 6.13 17.77 9.06
N LEU A 25 7.13 18.56 9.47
CA LEU A 25 7.89 18.31 10.69
C LEU A 25 7.01 18.34 11.94
N SER A 26 6.06 19.28 12.00
CA SER A 26 5.10 19.39 13.11
C SER A 26 4.16 18.18 13.17
N LEU A 27 3.71 17.68 12.02
CA LEU A 27 2.90 16.47 11.94
C LEU A 27 3.70 15.22 12.36
N LEU A 28 4.93 15.08 11.86
CA LEU A 28 5.82 13.97 12.19
C LEU A 28 6.14 13.95 13.69
N ALA A 29 6.35 15.12 14.31
CA ALA A 29 6.58 15.27 15.74
C ALA A 29 5.41 14.75 16.58
N ARG A 30 4.16 14.97 16.16
CA ARG A 30 2.97 14.49 16.90
C ARG A 30 2.83 12.97 16.88
N LYS A 31 3.35 12.31 15.85
CA LYS A 31 3.30 10.84 15.66
C LYS A 31 4.51 10.10 16.18
N THR A 32 5.60 10.82 16.36
CA THR A 32 6.85 10.26 16.85
C THR A 32 6.91 10.39 18.36
N ALA A 33 7.53 9.43 19.01
CA ALA A 33 7.84 9.51 20.44
C ALA A 33 9.35 9.48 20.64
N LEU A 34 9.84 10.37 21.51
CA LEU A 34 11.18 10.26 22.06
C LEU A 34 11.20 9.12 23.06
N ARG A 35 12.10 8.17 22.85
CA ARG A 35 12.22 6.94 23.65
C ARG A 35 13.57 6.92 24.35
N GLU A 36 13.62 6.22 25.48
CA GLU A 36 14.84 6.00 26.25
C GLU A 36 15.20 4.51 26.27
N LEU A 37 16.50 4.21 26.25
CA LEU A 37 17.02 2.86 26.43
C LEU A 37 18.28 2.88 27.32
N ARG A 38 18.42 1.90 28.22
CA ARG A 38 19.52 1.84 29.21
C ARG A 38 20.70 1.02 28.73
N ALA A 39 21.86 1.24 29.36
CA ALA A 39 23.08 0.46 29.16
C ALA A 39 22.82 -1.06 29.12
N GLY A 40 23.55 -1.75 28.24
CA GLY A 40 23.49 -3.21 28.11
C GLY A 40 22.37 -3.75 27.23
N HIS A 41 21.38 -2.93 26.86
CA HIS A 41 20.32 -3.34 25.93
C HIS A 41 20.73 -3.15 24.46
N MET A 42 20.15 -3.97 23.58
CA MET A 42 20.24 -3.80 22.14
C MET A 42 19.11 -2.89 21.67
N LEU A 43 19.43 -1.88 20.86
CA LEU A 43 18.43 -1.06 20.17
C LEU A 43 17.77 -1.85 19.03
N PHE A 44 18.57 -2.63 18.31
CA PHE A 44 18.19 -3.62 17.29
C PHE A 44 19.34 -4.62 17.12
N ASN A 45 19.06 -5.77 16.50
CA ASN A 45 20.01 -6.84 16.26
C ASN A 45 20.47 -6.92 14.80
N GLU A 46 21.61 -7.57 14.58
CA GLU A 46 22.06 -7.99 13.25
C GLU A 46 21.04 -8.99 12.67
N GLY A 47 20.56 -8.74 11.46
CA GLY A 47 19.55 -9.54 10.79
C GLY A 47 18.11 -9.01 10.90
N ASP A 48 17.83 -8.01 11.76
CA ASP A 48 16.49 -7.43 11.86
C ASP A 48 16.04 -6.82 10.50
N ASP A 49 14.75 -6.98 10.17
CA ASP A 49 14.14 -6.61 8.89
C ASP A 49 12.94 -5.65 9.03
N ASP A 50 12.74 -5.07 10.22
CA ASP A 50 11.72 -4.06 10.42
C ASP A 50 12.01 -2.78 9.62
N ARG A 51 10.95 -2.17 9.09
CA ARG A 51 11.03 -0.93 8.27
C ARG A 51 11.08 0.34 9.13
N LEU A 52 11.92 0.33 10.18
CA LEU A 52 12.06 1.46 11.08
C LEU A 52 13.43 2.11 10.93
N ASN A 53 13.42 3.44 10.78
CA ASN A 53 14.58 4.30 10.92
C ASN A 53 14.78 4.68 12.38
N TYR A 54 15.96 4.35 12.91
CA TYR A 54 16.39 4.71 14.25
C TYR A 54 17.33 5.92 14.19
N TYR A 55 17.09 6.93 15.02
CA TYR A 55 17.93 8.12 15.13
C TYR A 55 18.42 8.30 16.57
N LEU A 56 19.72 8.52 16.76
CA LEU A 56 20.31 8.71 18.08
C LEU A 56 20.28 10.20 18.47
N VAL A 57 19.48 10.54 19.48
CA VAL A 57 19.34 11.91 19.99
C VAL A 57 20.45 12.23 20.99
N SER A 58 20.62 11.39 22.02
CA SER A 58 21.62 11.59 23.06
C SER A 58 22.16 10.26 23.59
N GLY A 59 23.34 10.28 24.22
CA GLY A 59 24.04 9.10 24.72
C GLY A 59 24.99 8.47 23.69
N VAL A 60 25.43 7.24 23.94
CA VAL A 60 26.43 6.53 23.13
C VAL A 60 26.01 5.08 22.89
N LEU A 61 26.04 4.71 21.62
CA LEU A 61 25.85 3.36 21.11
C LEU A 61 27.17 2.82 20.55
N GLU A 62 27.30 1.50 20.53
CA GLU A 62 28.29 0.82 19.70
C GLU A 62 27.60 -0.05 18.66
N LEU A 63 28.11 -0.02 17.42
CA LEU A 63 27.68 -0.94 16.38
C LEU A 63 28.53 -2.19 16.44
N VAL A 64 27.88 -3.35 16.46
CA VAL A 64 28.52 -4.66 16.63
C VAL A 64 28.13 -5.61 15.51
N ARG A 65 29.09 -6.37 14.99
CA ARG A 65 28.86 -7.42 13.99
C ARG A 65 29.65 -8.67 14.36
N GLY A 66 28.99 -9.81 14.45
CA GLY A 66 29.63 -11.06 14.90
C GLY A 66 30.41 -10.92 16.21
N GLY A 67 29.89 -10.13 17.17
CA GLY A 67 30.53 -9.86 18.47
C GLY A 67 31.71 -8.88 18.43
N ARG A 68 32.13 -8.39 17.26
CA ARG A 68 33.18 -7.38 17.12
C ARG A 68 32.58 -5.98 17.03
N ARG A 69 33.15 -5.02 17.77
CA ARG A 69 32.78 -3.61 17.69
C ARG A 69 33.28 -3.02 16.37
N LEU A 70 32.35 -2.51 15.56
CA LEU A 70 32.63 -1.81 14.31
C LEU A 70 32.95 -0.34 14.55
N MET A 71 32.07 0.36 15.28
CA MET A 71 32.22 1.78 15.57
C MET A 71 31.45 2.21 16.82
N LEU A 72 31.79 3.40 17.33
CA LEU A 72 31.05 4.10 18.35
C LEU A 72 30.25 5.24 17.71
N LEU A 73 28.99 5.37 18.10
CA LEU A 73 28.09 6.42 17.63
C LEU A 73 27.63 7.24 18.84
N ARG A 74 27.87 8.55 18.81
CA ARG A 74 27.53 9.49 19.89
C ARG A 74 26.40 10.42 19.45
N GLY A 75 25.36 10.58 20.26
CA GLY A 75 24.30 11.54 19.98
C GLY A 75 24.83 12.95 19.81
N GLY A 76 24.29 13.68 18.83
CA GLY A 76 24.77 15.02 18.44
C GLY A 76 26.05 15.04 17.59
N SER A 77 26.67 13.89 17.31
CA SER A 77 27.77 13.81 16.32
C SER A 77 27.23 13.95 14.88
N PRO A 78 28.08 14.37 13.91
CA PRO A 78 27.70 14.39 12.50
C PRO A 78 27.19 13.04 11.98
N GLU A 79 27.79 11.93 12.43
CA GLU A 79 27.41 10.57 12.04
C GLU A 79 26.01 10.21 12.56
N ALA A 80 25.65 10.70 13.75
CA ALA A 80 24.34 10.45 14.38
C ALA A 80 23.19 11.25 13.76
N ARG A 81 23.48 12.17 12.81
CA ARG A 81 22.43 12.87 12.04
C ARG A 81 21.66 11.94 11.11
N ASN A 82 22.25 10.81 10.71
CA ASN A 82 21.66 9.85 9.76
C ASN A 82 20.99 8.67 10.49
N PRO A 83 20.10 7.92 9.82
CA PRO A 83 19.57 6.69 10.38
C PRO A 83 20.67 5.69 10.73
N ILE A 84 20.53 5.01 11.86
CA ILE A 84 21.49 4.02 12.33
C ILE A 84 21.26 2.71 11.56
N ALA A 85 22.24 2.30 10.75
CA ALA A 85 22.21 1.06 9.96
C ALA A 85 20.90 0.86 9.14
N PRO A 86 20.61 1.75 8.17
CA PRO A 86 19.31 1.76 7.46
C PRO A 86 19.10 0.60 6.47
N LEU A 87 20.15 -0.14 6.12
CA LEU A 87 20.05 -1.24 5.16
C LEU A 87 19.40 -2.46 5.80
N LEU A 88 18.40 -3.02 5.12
CA LEU A 88 17.71 -4.24 5.53
C LEU A 88 18.14 -5.45 4.67
N PRO A 89 18.27 -6.65 5.26
CA PRO A 89 18.34 -6.92 6.70
C PRO A 89 19.55 -6.24 7.34
N ARG A 90 19.44 -5.84 8.62
CA ARG A 90 20.48 -5.06 9.30
C ARG A 90 21.81 -5.81 9.32
N ARG A 91 22.87 -5.18 8.81
CA ARG A 91 24.21 -5.77 8.71
C ARG A 91 25.02 -5.77 10.02
N CYS A 92 24.49 -5.13 11.06
CA CYS A 92 25.06 -5.05 12.39
C CYS A 92 23.95 -4.80 13.42
N GLY A 93 24.22 -5.10 14.68
CA GLY A 93 23.39 -4.69 15.82
C GLY A 93 23.89 -3.39 16.44
N ALA A 94 23.04 -2.74 17.23
CA ALA A 94 23.39 -1.53 17.98
C ALA A 94 23.18 -1.75 19.48
N ARG A 95 24.25 -1.61 20.28
CA ARG A 95 24.23 -1.82 21.73
C ARG A 95 24.46 -0.53 22.50
N VAL A 96 23.70 -0.32 23.57
CA VAL A 96 23.84 0.85 24.46
C VAL A 96 25.02 0.69 25.40
N ILE A 97 25.93 1.66 25.39
CA ILE A 97 27.12 1.66 26.27
C ILE A 97 27.14 2.81 27.28
N SER A 98 26.48 3.93 27.01
CA SER A 98 26.25 4.96 28.03
C SER A 98 25.16 4.50 29.00
N GLU A 99 25.07 5.15 30.18
CA GLU A 99 24.04 4.85 31.19
C GLU A 99 22.63 4.77 30.58
N ARG A 100 22.30 5.73 29.71
CA ARG A 100 21.10 5.78 28.88
C ARG A 100 21.36 6.44 27.53
N ILE A 101 20.48 6.18 26.58
CA ILE A 101 20.33 6.92 25.33
C ILE A 101 18.91 7.45 25.19
N GLU A 102 18.76 8.53 24.43
CA GLU A 102 17.48 8.94 23.86
C GLU A 102 17.51 8.70 22.35
N TYR A 103 16.42 8.18 21.80
CA TYR A 103 16.33 7.86 20.39
C TYR A 103 14.92 8.08 19.83
N LEU A 104 14.86 8.21 18.50
CA LEU A 104 13.62 8.24 17.74
C LEU A 104 13.51 6.96 16.92
N CYS A 105 12.27 6.54 16.69
CA CYS A 105 11.94 5.40 15.87
C CYS A 105 10.80 5.83 14.95
N ILE A 106 11.08 5.90 13.64
CA ILE A 106 10.15 6.42 12.64
C ILE A 106 10.06 5.43 11.49
N ASP A 107 8.86 5.17 11.01
CA ASP A 107 8.62 4.31 9.85
C ASP A 107 9.32 4.86 8.60
N SER A 108 10.09 4.01 7.91
CA SER A 108 10.91 4.41 6.76
C SER A 108 10.05 4.83 5.56
N ASP A 109 8.94 4.14 5.31
CA ASP A 109 8.04 4.42 4.20
C ASP A 109 7.31 5.77 4.43
N ALA A 110 6.97 6.08 5.68
CA ALA A 110 6.38 7.37 6.04
C ALA A 110 7.31 8.57 5.79
N ILE A 111 8.62 8.45 6.08
CA ILE A 111 9.60 9.52 5.85
C ILE A 111 9.78 9.79 4.36
N ASP A 112 10.01 8.73 3.58
CA ASP A 112 10.25 8.82 2.14
C ASP A 112 9.08 9.52 1.42
N LEU A 113 7.87 9.20 1.87
CA LEU A 113 6.66 9.78 1.31
C LEU A 113 6.47 11.26 1.66
N MET A 114 6.71 11.64 2.93
CA MET A 114 6.62 13.05 3.34
C MET A 114 7.65 13.92 2.61
N LEU A 115 8.86 13.39 2.37
CA LEU A 115 9.90 14.07 1.60
C LEU A 115 9.53 14.22 0.13
N THR A 116 8.99 13.15 -0.48
CA THR A 116 8.50 13.18 -1.86
C THR A 116 7.48 14.30 -2.06
N TRP A 117 6.60 14.53 -1.09
CA TRP A 117 5.59 15.60 -1.18
C TRP A 117 6.12 16.99 -0.97
N ASP A 118 7.06 17.18 -0.04
CA ASP A 118 7.67 18.50 0.16
C ASP A 118 8.46 18.95 -1.06
N GLN A 119 9.05 18.00 -1.77
CA GLN A 119 9.76 18.23 -3.03
C GLN A 119 8.81 18.41 -4.22
N ALA A 120 7.72 17.63 -4.31
CA ALA A 120 6.72 17.77 -5.38
C ALA A 120 5.85 19.04 -5.22
N GLY A 121 5.69 19.54 -3.99
CA GLY A 121 4.83 20.66 -3.61
C GLY A 121 5.45 22.06 -3.76
N ALA A 122 6.23 22.33 -4.81
CA ALA A 122 6.70 23.68 -5.16
C ALA A 122 5.59 24.60 -5.72
N TYR A 123 4.34 24.15 -5.75
CA TYR A 123 3.17 24.98 -5.96
C TYR A 123 2.41 25.12 -4.63
N GLU A 124 2.51 26.31 -4.03
CA GLU A 124 1.65 26.74 -2.92
C GLU A 124 0.19 26.64 -3.33
N VAL A 125 -0.54 25.68 -2.76
CA VAL A 125 -2.01 25.75 -2.74
C VAL A 125 -2.35 26.72 -1.63
N SER A 126 -2.69 27.95 -2.01
CA SER A 126 -3.12 29.01 -1.12
C SER A 126 -4.19 28.53 -0.15
N GLU A 127 -3.94 28.77 1.14
CA GLU A 127 -4.84 28.49 2.25
C GLU A 127 -6.20 29.16 2.04
N LEU A 128 -7.21 28.37 1.67
CA LEU A 128 -8.59 28.74 1.95
C LEU A 128 -8.88 28.43 3.42
N ARG A 129 -8.61 29.44 4.25
CA ARG A 129 -9.17 29.74 5.57
C ARG A 129 -9.56 28.54 6.44
N ARG A 130 -8.84 28.36 7.56
CA ARG A 130 -9.40 27.72 8.75
C ARG A 130 -9.40 28.68 9.94
N GLN A 131 -10.61 29.13 10.28
CA GLN A 131 -10.97 29.46 11.65
C GLN A 131 -10.81 28.20 12.53
N ASP A 132 -10.43 28.43 13.78
CA ASP A 132 -10.13 27.47 14.83
C ASP A 132 -11.08 26.27 14.93
N THR A 133 -10.53 25.04 15.06
CA THR A 133 -10.85 24.00 16.09
C THR A 133 -10.25 22.60 15.74
N PRO A 134 -10.04 21.71 16.73
CA PRO A 134 -8.88 20.81 16.83
C PRO A 134 -9.07 19.36 16.36
N ALA A 135 -7.94 18.65 16.23
CA ALA A 135 -7.78 17.21 16.04
C ALA A 135 -8.30 16.62 14.70
N GLY A 136 -8.11 17.33 13.58
CA GLY A 136 -8.50 16.87 12.23
C GLY A 136 -7.36 16.68 11.22
N ASP A 137 -6.12 17.03 11.55
CA ASP A 137 -5.04 17.19 10.56
C ASP A 137 -4.23 15.91 10.28
N ASP A 138 -4.65 14.75 10.82
CA ASP A 138 -3.90 13.49 10.69
C ASP A 138 -4.58 12.41 9.82
N TRP A 139 -5.54 12.81 9.00
CA TRP A 139 -6.17 11.87 8.06
C TRP A 139 -5.20 11.45 6.95
N MET A 140 -4.27 12.34 6.58
CA MET A 140 -3.29 12.16 5.50
C MET A 140 -2.38 10.97 5.81
N THR A 141 -1.65 11.01 6.92
CA THR A 141 -0.76 9.90 7.31
C THR A 141 -1.54 8.64 7.67
N THR A 142 -2.74 8.77 8.23
CA THR A 142 -3.62 7.60 8.44
C THR A 142 -3.95 6.92 7.11
N LEU A 143 -4.21 7.70 6.05
CA LEU A 143 -4.48 7.17 4.72
C LEU A 143 -3.26 6.47 4.11
N LEU A 144 -2.05 6.97 4.39
CA LEU A 144 -0.81 6.35 3.91
C LEU A 144 -0.46 5.03 4.56
N GLN A 145 -0.83 4.87 5.83
CA GLN A 145 -0.64 3.63 6.56
C GLN A 145 -1.62 2.55 6.12
N THR A 146 -2.58 2.86 5.23
CA THR A 146 -3.52 1.88 4.70
C THR A 146 -2.86 0.98 3.67
N LYS A 147 -3.28 -0.30 3.66
CA LYS A 147 -2.79 -1.31 2.72
C LYS A 147 -3.04 -0.93 1.24
N ALA A 148 -4.06 -0.12 0.99
CA ALA A 148 -4.37 0.38 -0.35
C ALA A 148 -3.33 1.41 -0.84
N PHE A 149 -2.78 2.23 0.05
CA PHE A 149 -1.85 3.31 -0.30
C PHE A 149 -0.38 2.89 -0.33
N GLN A 150 0.00 1.83 0.38
CA GLN A 150 1.35 1.24 0.33
C GLN A 150 1.78 0.75 -1.05
N ARG A 151 0.86 0.65 -2.01
CA ARG A 151 1.10 0.13 -3.37
C ARG A 151 0.89 1.16 -4.47
N ILE A 152 0.57 2.39 -4.09
CA ILE A 152 0.46 3.50 -5.03
C ILE A 152 1.88 4.02 -5.27
N PRO A 153 2.32 4.19 -6.52
CA PRO A 153 3.59 4.86 -6.80
C PRO A 153 3.62 6.24 -6.11
N PRO A 154 4.70 6.61 -5.39
CA PRO A 154 4.77 7.86 -4.64
C PRO A 154 4.39 9.11 -5.46
N ALA A 155 4.74 9.11 -6.75
CA ALA A 155 4.41 10.17 -7.71
C ALA A 155 2.89 10.40 -7.90
N ASN A 156 2.05 9.38 -7.68
CA ASN A 156 0.61 9.47 -7.87
C ASN A 156 -0.13 9.82 -6.59
N ILE A 157 0.53 9.73 -5.43
CA ILE A 157 -0.13 9.87 -4.15
C ILE A 157 -0.69 11.29 -3.97
N GLN A 158 0.06 12.33 -4.35
CA GLN A 158 -0.42 13.71 -4.34
C GLN A 158 -1.67 13.89 -5.24
N ALA A 159 -1.64 13.30 -6.44
CA ALA A 159 -2.75 13.37 -7.39
C ALA A 159 -4.02 12.71 -6.82
N VAL A 160 -3.88 11.58 -6.12
CA VAL A 160 -5.00 10.90 -5.45
C VAL A 160 -5.59 11.81 -4.37
N PHE A 161 -4.75 12.43 -3.54
CA PHE A 161 -5.22 13.30 -2.47
C PHE A 161 -5.98 14.53 -2.97
N MET A 162 -5.53 15.15 -4.05
CA MET A 162 -6.21 16.33 -4.62
C MET A 162 -7.60 16.00 -5.19
N ARG A 163 -7.84 14.74 -5.60
CA ARG A 163 -9.10 14.31 -6.20
C ARG A 163 -10.05 13.64 -5.20
N MET A 164 -9.54 13.22 -4.04
CA MET A 164 -10.37 12.64 -3.02
C MET A 164 -11.34 13.67 -2.41
N GLN A 165 -12.60 13.27 -2.32
CA GLN A 165 -13.67 14.08 -1.75
C GLN A 165 -14.02 13.57 -0.36
N ARG A 166 -14.08 14.48 0.61
CA ARG A 166 -14.55 14.17 1.96
C ARG A 166 -16.08 14.11 1.99
N VAL A 167 -16.64 13.04 2.55
CA VAL A 167 -18.08 12.87 2.77
C VAL A 167 -18.33 12.39 4.19
N ASN A 168 -19.33 12.96 4.86
CA ASN A 168 -19.72 12.56 6.20
C ASN A 168 -21.01 11.74 6.14
N TYR A 169 -21.09 10.73 7.00
CA TYR A 169 -22.27 9.88 7.14
C TYR A 169 -22.64 9.71 8.62
N GLY A 170 -23.94 9.58 8.88
CA GLY A 170 -24.52 9.22 10.16
C GLY A 170 -24.58 7.70 10.38
N PRO A 171 -24.83 7.24 11.63
CA PRO A 171 -25.09 5.83 11.91
C PRO A 171 -26.31 5.32 11.13
N GLY A 172 -26.23 4.11 10.58
CA GLY A 172 -27.30 3.46 9.83
C GLY A 172 -27.38 3.88 8.35
N GLU A 173 -26.65 4.90 7.92
CA GLU A 173 -26.66 5.31 6.51
C GLU A 173 -25.93 4.30 5.61
N VAL A 174 -26.54 4.02 4.46
CA VAL A 174 -25.99 3.11 3.44
C VAL A 174 -25.08 3.90 2.51
N VAL A 175 -23.81 3.49 2.44
CA VAL A 175 -22.79 4.13 1.58
C VAL A 175 -22.78 3.49 0.20
N ILE A 176 -22.86 2.15 0.16
CA ILE A 176 -22.93 1.34 -1.07
C ILE A 176 -24.07 0.35 -0.89
N ARG A 177 -24.89 0.16 -1.93
CA ARG A 177 -25.90 -0.90 -1.97
C ARG A 177 -25.53 -1.97 -2.98
N GLN A 178 -25.71 -3.23 -2.60
CA GLN A 178 -25.51 -4.36 -3.51
C GLN A 178 -26.39 -4.22 -4.75
N GLY A 179 -25.83 -4.50 -5.93
CA GLY A 179 -26.52 -4.40 -7.22
C GLY A 179 -26.40 -3.05 -7.90
N ASP A 180 -25.98 -1.99 -7.19
CA ASP A 180 -25.78 -0.67 -7.79
C ASP A 180 -24.56 -0.66 -8.73
N PRO A 181 -24.46 0.29 -9.68
CA PRO A 181 -23.24 0.52 -10.43
C PRO A 181 -22.06 0.91 -9.52
N GLY A 182 -20.84 0.52 -9.91
CA GLY A 182 -19.63 1.01 -9.27
C GLY A 182 -19.29 2.43 -9.73
N ASP A 183 -19.27 3.39 -8.79
CA ASP A 183 -19.08 4.83 -9.03
C ASP A 183 -17.86 5.42 -8.29
N TYR A 184 -17.67 5.07 -7.01
CA TYR A 184 -16.57 5.54 -6.18
C TYR A 184 -15.82 4.42 -5.45
N PHE A 185 -14.56 4.67 -5.15
CA PHE A 185 -13.75 3.96 -4.17
C PHE A 185 -13.75 4.75 -2.86
N TYR A 186 -13.80 4.09 -1.71
CA TYR A 186 -13.93 4.73 -0.41
C TYR A 186 -12.83 4.31 0.55
N VAL A 187 -12.42 5.24 1.41
CA VAL A 187 -11.54 4.96 2.56
C VAL A 187 -12.11 5.55 3.83
N VAL A 188 -12.11 4.76 4.90
CA VAL A 188 -12.63 5.16 6.21
C VAL A 188 -11.59 6.01 6.94
N VAL A 189 -11.89 7.29 7.14
CA VAL A 189 -11.04 8.19 7.95
C VAL A 189 -11.52 8.25 9.40
N LYS A 190 -12.83 8.08 9.62
CA LYS A 190 -13.42 8.06 10.96
C LYS A 190 -14.68 7.22 10.96
N GLY A 191 -14.89 6.45 12.02
CA GLY A 191 -16.10 5.65 12.25
C GLY A 191 -15.89 4.17 11.91
N ARG A 192 -17.00 3.41 11.88
CA ARG A 192 -17.03 1.99 11.53
C ARG A 192 -18.13 1.69 10.52
N CYS A 193 -17.89 0.72 9.64
CA CYS A 193 -18.84 0.25 8.64
C CYS A 193 -19.07 -1.26 8.79
N LEU A 194 -20.24 -1.72 8.37
CA LEU A 194 -20.60 -3.13 8.25
C LEU A 194 -20.78 -3.48 6.78
N VAL A 195 -20.14 -4.58 6.34
CA VAL A 195 -20.31 -5.13 4.99
C VAL A 195 -21.23 -6.34 5.06
N THR A 196 -22.30 -6.32 4.29
CA THR A 196 -23.30 -7.40 4.21
C THR A 196 -23.57 -7.80 2.77
N ARG A 197 -23.92 -9.07 2.53
CA ARG A 197 -24.30 -9.55 1.19
C ARG A 197 -25.55 -10.40 1.24
N GLU A 198 -26.56 -10.00 0.49
CA GLU A 198 -27.79 -10.75 0.28
C GLU A 198 -27.55 -11.91 -0.68
N THR A 199 -28.21 -13.03 -0.43
CA THR A 199 -28.20 -14.21 -1.30
C THR A 199 -29.63 -14.65 -1.60
N PRO A 200 -29.90 -15.42 -2.67
CA PRO A 200 -31.23 -15.94 -2.94
C PRO A 200 -31.86 -16.72 -1.78
N LEU A 201 -31.01 -17.34 -0.95
CA LEU A 201 -31.41 -18.15 0.22
C LEU A 201 -31.49 -17.35 1.52
N ASN A 202 -30.89 -16.16 1.59
CA ASN A 202 -30.90 -15.30 2.77
C ASN A 202 -30.97 -13.83 2.34
N LYS A 203 -32.18 -13.27 2.42
CA LYS A 203 -32.47 -11.87 2.13
C LYS A 203 -32.13 -10.91 3.27
N ASP A 204 -31.93 -11.41 4.48
CA ASP A 204 -31.54 -10.57 5.64
C ASP A 204 -30.05 -10.18 5.59
N GLY A 205 -29.29 -10.77 4.66
CA GLY A 205 -27.90 -10.43 4.39
C GLY A 205 -26.93 -11.16 5.32
N ILE A 206 -25.88 -11.72 4.72
CA ILE A 206 -24.78 -12.36 5.45
C ILE A 206 -23.73 -11.29 5.78
N LYS A 207 -23.36 -11.14 7.04
CA LYS A 207 -22.24 -10.29 7.47
C LYS A 207 -20.92 -10.83 6.92
N LEU A 208 -20.21 -10.01 6.16
CA LEU A 208 -18.92 -10.36 5.56
C LEU A 208 -17.74 -9.80 6.38
N ALA A 209 -17.82 -8.55 6.82
CA ALA A 209 -16.76 -7.87 7.54
C ALA A 209 -17.28 -6.64 8.32
N GLU A 210 -16.49 -6.18 9.29
CA GLU A 210 -16.57 -4.81 9.82
C GLU A 210 -15.31 -4.06 9.41
N LEU A 211 -15.47 -2.80 9.02
CA LEU A 211 -14.39 -1.92 8.57
C LEU A 211 -14.25 -0.76 9.55
N GLY A 212 -13.01 -0.36 9.82
CA GLY A 212 -12.66 0.76 10.69
C GLY A 212 -11.72 1.75 10.02
N MET A 213 -11.20 2.69 10.81
CA MET A 213 -10.24 3.70 10.33
C MET A 213 -9.06 3.04 9.59
N GLY A 214 -8.81 3.50 8.37
CA GLY A 214 -7.76 2.98 7.49
C GLY A 214 -8.20 1.84 6.56
N ASP A 215 -9.38 1.26 6.76
CA ASP A 215 -9.91 0.29 5.81
C ASP A 215 -10.50 0.97 4.58
N SER A 216 -10.37 0.33 3.42
CA SER A 216 -10.93 0.78 2.15
C SER A 216 -11.95 -0.20 1.61
N PHE A 217 -12.87 0.28 0.77
CA PHE A 217 -13.88 -0.55 0.14
C PHE A 217 -14.42 0.03 -1.17
N GLY A 218 -15.09 -0.83 -1.95
CA GLY A 218 -15.75 -0.46 -3.19
C GLY A 218 -14.87 -0.59 -4.43
N GLU A 219 -13.61 -0.98 -4.28
CA GLU A 219 -12.66 -1.19 -5.38
C GLU A 219 -13.13 -2.28 -6.36
N GLU A 220 -13.73 -3.36 -5.85
CA GLU A 220 -14.06 -4.54 -6.66
C GLU A 220 -14.92 -4.20 -7.89
N ALA A 221 -16.01 -3.45 -7.68
CA ALA A 221 -16.92 -3.08 -8.76
C ALA A 221 -16.26 -2.16 -9.80
N LEU A 222 -15.25 -1.38 -9.41
CA LEU A 222 -14.49 -0.52 -10.31
C LEU A 222 -13.48 -1.34 -11.11
N ILE A 223 -12.81 -2.29 -10.45
CA ILE A 223 -11.78 -3.15 -11.02
C ILE A 223 -12.38 -4.08 -12.09
N SER A 224 -13.47 -4.77 -11.74
CA SER A 224 -14.13 -5.76 -12.58
C SER A 224 -15.20 -5.19 -13.52
N GLU A 225 -15.44 -3.87 -13.46
CA GLU A 225 -16.55 -3.19 -14.15
C GLU A 225 -17.91 -3.85 -13.93
N ALA A 226 -18.12 -4.41 -12.74
CA ALA A 226 -19.35 -5.09 -12.35
C ALA A 226 -20.20 -4.22 -11.43
N LYS A 227 -21.40 -4.71 -11.11
CA LYS A 227 -22.24 -4.15 -10.05
C LYS A 227 -21.62 -4.39 -8.67
N ARG A 228 -21.99 -3.56 -7.70
CA ARG A 228 -21.63 -3.72 -6.28
C ARG A 228 -22.04 -5.12 -5.79
N ASN A 229 -21.11 -5.84 -5.20
CA ASN A 229 -21.31 -7.23 -4.77
C ASN A 229 -21.83 -7.36 -3.33
N ALA A 230 -21.85 -6.27 -2.57
CA ALA A 230 -22.23 -6.20 -1.17
C ALA A 230 -22.75 -4.79 -0.83
N THR A 231 -23.50 -4.70 0.26
CA THR A 231 -23.98 -3.46 0.86
C THR A 231 -23.01 -3.05 1.98
N VAL A 232 -22.68 -1.76 2.06
CA VAL A 232 -21.84 -1.18 3.12
C VAL A 232 -22.65 -0.11 3.86
N THR A 233 -22.82 -0.30 5.17
CA THR A 233 -23.63 0.56 6.04
C THR A 233 -22.79 1.10 7.18
N MET A 234 -22.95 2.38 7.53
CA MET A 234 -22.27 2.96 8.69
C MET A 234 -22.83 2.40 10.01
N LEU A 235 -21.96 1.92 10.89
CA LEU A 235 -22.32 1.51 12.25
C LEU A 235 -22.25 2.68 13.24
N THR A 236 -21.40 3.66 12.97
CA THR A 236 -21.23 4.87 13.78
C THR A 236 -21.19 6.09 12.87
N ALA A 237 -21.39 7.29 13.43
CA ALA A 237 -21.11 8.53 12.70
C ALA A 237 -19.64 8.54 12.24
N GLY A 238 -19.39 8.97 11.02
CA GLY A 238 -18.08 8.82 10.41
C GLY A 238 -17.82 9.76 9.24
N THR A 239 -16.56 9.76 8.82
CA THR A 239 -16.07 10.51 7.67
C THR A 239 -15.36 9.52 6.75
N LEU A 240 -15.73 9.54 5.48
CA LEU A 240 -15.10 8.80 4.41
C LEU A 240 -14.41 9.76 3.43
N MET A 241 -13.32 9.31 2.83
CA MET A 241 -12.78 9.91 1.61
C MET A 241 -13.24 9.04 0.44
N ARG A 242 -13.70 9.66 -0.65
CA ARG A 242 -14.09 8.94 -1.87
C ARG A 242 -13.33 9.44 -3.08
N LEU A 243 -12.97 8.53 -3.98
CA LEU A 243 -12.32 8.80 -5.26
C LEU A 243 -13.23 8.27 -6.37
N ASP A 244 -13.50 9.04 -7.42
CA ASP A 244 -14.35 8.56 -8.49
C ASP A 244 -13.69 7.45 -9.31
N LYS A 245 -14.49 6.74 -10.09
CA LYS A 245 -14.05 5.60 -10.91
C LYS A 245 -12.93 5.93 -11.90
N ALA A 246 -12.96 7.10 -12.54
CA ALA A 246 -11.97 7.45 -13.55
C ALA A 246 -10.62 7.76 -12.90
N ASP A 247 -10.64 8.50 -11.80
CA ASP A 247 -9.45 8.80 -11.01
C ASP A 247 -8.91 7.54 -10.30
N PHE A 248 -9.78 6.65 -9.79
CA PHE A 248 -9.36 5.33 -9.28
C PHE A 248 -8.62 4.54 -10.36
N ARG A 249 -9.17 4.49 -11.57
CA ARG A 249 -8.55 3.74 -12.65
C ARG A 249 -7.16 4.29 -12.99
N THR A 250 -7.05 5.60 -13.18
CA THR A 250 -5.82 6.23 -13.68
C THR A 250 -4.73 6.31 -12.61
N LEU A 251 -5.09 6.54 -11.36
CA LEU A 251 -4.14 6.82 -10.29
C LEU A 251 -3.79 5.61 -9.43
N LEU A 252 -4.70 4.62 -9.35
CA LEU A 252 -4.54 3.44 -8.49
C LEU A 252 -4.43 2.14 -9.30
N LYS A 253 -5.34 1.91 -10.25
CA LYS A 253 -5.37 0.63 -11.00
C LYS A 253 -4.25 0.53 -12.04
N GLU A 254 -4.22 1.43 -13.03
CA GLU A 254 -3.26 1.37 -14.15
C GLU A 254 -1.79 1.33 -13.69
N PRO A 255 -1.35 2.09 -12.68
CA PRO A 255 0.06 2.07 -12.26
C PRO A 255 0.50 0.76 -11.60
N MET A 256 -0.44 -0.08 -11.15
CA MET A 256 -0.16 -1.41 -10.61
C MET A 256 -0.13 -2.50 -11.67
N LEU A 257 -0.40 -2.16 -12.94
CA LEU A 257 -0.48 -3.12 -14.04
C LEU A 257 0.74 -2.99 -14.96
N GLU A 258 1.43 -4.12 -15.14
CA GLU A 258 2.37 -4.29 -16.25
C GLU A 258 1.58 -4.77 -17.48
N TRP A 259 1.76 -4.08 -18.62
CA TRP A 259 1.14 -4.45 -19.88
C TRP A 259 2.20 -4.99 -20.83
N LEU A 260 1.99 -6.20 -21.35
CA LEU A 260 2.87 -6.84 -22.31
C LEU A 260 2.20 -6.95 -23.67
N ASP A 261 2.92 -6.66 -24.74
CA ASP A 261 2.50 -7.13 -26.06
C ASP A 261 2.71 -8.66 -26.20
N MET A 262 2.31 -9.23 -27.33
CA MET A 262 2.40 -10.67 -27.55
C MET A 262 3.84 -11.18 -27.54
N GLU A 263 4.77 -10.44 -28.12
CA GLU A 263 6.18 -10.84 -28.21
C GLU A 263 6.81 -10.92 -26.81
N GLN A 264 6.61 -9.87 -26.02
CA GLN A 264 7.07 -9.80 -24.63
C GLN A 264 6.42 -10.88 -23.76
N ALA A 265 5.13 -11.12 -23.95
CA ALA A 265 4.39 -12.14 -23.25
C ALA A 265 4.90 -13.56 -23.55
N GLN A 266 5.17 -13.86 -24.82
CA GLN A 266 5.76 -15.13 -25.24
C GLN A 266 7.16 -15.32 -24.65
N ALA A 267 8.01 -14.28 -24.69
CA ALA A 267 9.34 -14.32 -24.09
C ALA A 267 9.29 -14.62 -22.58
N ARG A 268 8.32 -14.04 -21.86
CA ARG A 268 8.14 -14.29 -20.42
C ARG A 268 7.70 -15.72 -20.12
N VAL A 269 6.82 -16.28 -20.94
CA VAL A 269 6.41 -17.69 -20.80
C VAL A 269 7.55 -18.64 -21.18
N ALA A 270 8.31 -18.33 -22.22
CA ALA A 270 9.51 -19.10 -22.60
C ALA A 270 10.58 -19.12 -21.50
N ALA A 271 10.66 -18.07 -20.69
CA ALA A 271 11.53 -17.98 -19.52
C ALA A 271 10.98 -18.69 -18.26
N GLY A 272 9.93 -19.51 -18.39
CA GLY A 272 9.32 -20.27 -17.29
C GLY A 272 8.08 -19.62 -16.68
N GLY A 273 7.53 -18.57 -17.29
CA GLY A 273 6.24 -18.00 -16.93
C GLY A 273 5.05 -18.87 -17.35
N VAL A 274 3.85 -18.50 -16.89
CA VAL A 274 2.61 -19.26 -17.13
C VAL A 274 1.52 -18.37 -17.73
N TRP A 275 0.90 -18.85 -18.80
CA TRP A 275 -0.34 -18.25 -19.33
C TRP A 275 -1.50 -18.50 -18.37
N LEU A 276 -2.14 -17.44 -17.89
CA LEU A 276 -3.32 -17.52 -17.03
C LEU A 276 -4.57 -17.00 -17.75
N ASP A 277 -5.45 -17.93 -18.15
CA ASP A 277 -6.73 -17.60 -18.76
C ASP A 277 -7.79 -17.34 -17.69
N VAL A 278 -8.34 -16.12 -17.67
CA VAL A 278 -9.36 -15.71 -16.67
C VAL A 278 -10.79 -15.68 -17.21
N ARG A 279 -11.02 -16.28 -18.38
CA ARG A 279 -12.34 -16.48 -19.00
C ARG A 279 -13.07 -17.67 -18.37
N LEU A 280 -14.34 -17.86 -18.73
CA LEU A 280 -15.14 -18.99 -18.27
C LEU A 280 -14.58 -20.31 -18.80
N PRO A 281 -14.77 -21.44 -18.09
CA PRO A 281 -14.28 -22.74 -18.53
C PRO A 281 -14.75 -23.12 -19.95
N SER A 282 -16.00 -22.82 -20.29
CA SER A 282 -16.54 -23.06 -21.63
C SER A 282 -15.83 -22.26 -22.73
N GLU A 283 -15.38 -21.03 -22.44
CA GLU A 283 -14.60 -20.22 -23.38
C GLU A 283 -13.22 -20.84 -23.59
N PHE A 284 -12.58 -21.29 -22.51
CA PHE A 284 -11.26 -21.91 -22.52
C PHE A 284 -11.23 -23.28 -23.22
N GLU A 285 -12.27 -24.10 -23.03
CA GLU A 285 -12.43 -25.38 -23.73
C GLU A 285 -12.62 -25.18 -25.24
N SER A 286 -13.33 -24.12 -25.63
CA SER A 286 -13.58 -23.83 -27.04
C SER A 286 -12.32 -23.36 -27.79
N ARG A 287 -11.50 -22.53 -27.14
CA ARG A 287 -10.26 -21.98 -27.70
C ARG A 287 -9.38 -21.44 -26.58
N ARG A 288 -8.07 -21.67 -26.65
CA ARG A 288 -7.10 -21.22 -25.65
C ARG A 288 -5.70 -21.09 -26.22
N ILE A 289 -4.82 -20.40 -25.50
CA ILE A 289 -3.39 -20.44 -25.76
C ILE A 289 -2.88 -21.78 -25.22
N GLU A 290 -2.03 -22.47 -25.99
CA GLU A 290 -1.46 -23.74 -25.57
C GLU A 290 -0.65 -23.58 -24.26
N GLY A 291 -0.76 -24.58 -23.38
CA GLY A 291 -0.12 -24.54 -22.05
C GLY A 291 -0.78 -23.59 -21.03
N ALA A 292 -1.87 -22.89 -21.38
CA ALA A 292 -2.55 -22.00 -20.44
C ALA A 292 -3.27 -22.75 -19.32
N VAL A 293 -3.25 -22.15 -18.13
CA VAL A 293 -4.04 -22.57 -16.97
C VAL A 293 -5.30 -21.72 -16.92
N ASN A 294 -6.47 -22.35 -16.82
CA ASN A 294 -7.72 -21.62 -16.65
C ASN A 294 -8.03 -21.39 -15.17
N LEU A 295 -8.10 -20.12 -14.79
CA LEU A 295 -8.63 -19.69 -13.50
C LEU A 295 -9.57 -18.50 -13.73
N PRO A 296 -10.88 -18.76 -13.93
CA PRO A 296 -11.85 -17.72 -14.21
C PRO A 296 -11.81 -16.59 -13.19
N LEU A 297 -12.00 -15.34 -13.64
CA LEU A 297 -11.93 -14.13 -12.78
C LEU A 297 -12.75 -14.28 -11.48
N TYR A 298 -13.96 -14.85 -11.58
CA TYR A 298 -14.85 -15.04 -10.43
C TYR A 298 -14.33 -16.04 -9.38
N LEU A 299 -13.36 -16.90 -9.73
CA LEU A 299 -12.74 -17.88 -8.84
C LEU A 299 -11.39 -17.45 -8.28
N ILE A 300 -10.73 -16.44 -8.86
CA ILE A 300 -9.37 -16.05 -8.46
C ILE A 300 -9.28 -15.85 -6.95
N ARG A 301 -10.17 -15.04 -6.37
CA ARG A 301 -10.15 -14.74 -4.93
C ARG A 301 -10.28 -15.99 -4.04
N LEU A 302 -11.02 -17.01 -4.49
CA LEU A 302 -11.23 -18.26 -3.76
C LEU A 302 -10.07 -19.24 -3.92
N LYS A 303 -9.39 -19.21 -5.07
CA LYS A 303 -8.36 -20.18 -5.45
C LYS A 303 -6.96 -19.56 -5.57
N LEU A 304 -6.74 -18.36 -5.05
CA LEU A 304 -5.40 -17.73 -4.99
C LEU A 304 -4.33 -18.66 -4.42
N LYS A 305 -4.67 -19.48 -3.42
CA LYS A 305 -3.74 -20.44 -2.79
C LYS A 305 -3.33 -21.61 -3.69
N SER A 306 -4.03 -21.85 -4.80
CA SER A 306 -3.62 -22.88 -5.77
C SER A 306 -2.63 -22.35 -6.80
N LEU A 307 -2.30 -21.05 -6.76
CA LEU A 307 -1.27 -20.45 -7.58
C LEU A 307 0.03 -20.38 -6.80
N ASP A 308 1.15 -20.60 -7.48
CA ASP A 308 2.49 -20.38 -6.95
C ASP A 308 2.83 -18.87 -7.02
N PRO A 309 3.16 -18.21 -5.89
CA PRO A 309 3.49 -16.78 -5.86
C PRO A 309 4.78 -16.40 -6.58
N GLU A 310 5.73 -17.33 -6.74
CA GLU A 310 7.02 -17.06 -7.40
C GLU A 310 6.92 -17.12 -8.94
N THR A 311 5.83 -17.69 -9.46
CA THR A 311 5.59 -17.82 -10.89
C THR A 311 5.26 -16.47 -11.53
N GLN A 312 5.83 -16.22 -12.70
CA GLN A 312 5.51 -15.06 -13.55
C GLN A 312 4.27 -15.37 -14.39
N TYR A 313 3.12 -14.80 -14.04
CA TYR A 313 1.87 -15.02 -14.79
C TYR A 313 1.68 -13.98 -15.90
N VAL A 314 1.35 -14.45 -17.09
CA VAL A 314 0.80 -13.60 -18.15
C VAL A 314 -0.69 -13.84 -18.26
N VAL A 315 -1.47 -12.86 -17.84
CA VAL A 315 -2.91 -12.96 -17.66
C VAL A 315 -3.65 -12.45 -18.90
N TYR A 316 -4.57 -13.25 -19.43
CA TYR A 316 -5.35 -12.87 -20.61
C TYR A 316 -6.85 -13.21 -20.49
N CYS A 317 -7.63 -12.46 -21.26
CA CYS A 317 -9.02 -12.71 -21.60
C CYS A 317 -9.25 -12.19 -23.02
N ASP A 318 -10.48 -12.10 -23.54
CA ASP A 318 -10.65 -11.70 -24.96
C ASP A 318 -10.31 -10.23 -25.24
N THR A 319 -10.51 -9.31 -24.28
CA THR A 319 -10.41 -7.86 -24.53
C THR A 319 -9.42 -7.13 -23.61
N GLY A 320 -8.74 -7.83 -22.69
CA GLY A 320 -7.93 -7.21 -21.64
C GLY A 320 -8.71 -6.74 -20.40
N ARG A 321 -10.04 -6.60 -20.46
CA ARG A 321 -10.82 -6.07 -19.30
C ARG A 321 -10.77 -7.00 -18.09
N ARG A 322 -11.14 -8.27 -18.27
CA ARG A 322 -11.14 -9.28 -17.19
C ARG A 322 -9.73 -9.58 -16.70
N SER A 323 -8.75 -9.65 -17.61
CA SER A 323 -7.35 -9.88 -17.23
C SER A 323 -6.73 -8.71 -16.49
N SER A 324 -7.07 -7.46 -16.81
CA SER A 324 -6.63 -6.30 -15.99
C SER A 324 -7.19 -6.36 -14.57
N ALA A 325 -8.43 -6.82 -14.41
CA ALA A 325 -9.06 -6.99 -13.10
C ALA A 325 -8.39 -8.10 -12.29
N ALA A 326 -8.18 -9.25 -12.93
CA ALA A 326 -7.48 -10.38 -12.35
C ALA A 326 -6.05 -10.03 -11.93
N THR A 327 -5.31 -9.35 -12.80
CA THR A 327 -3.92 -8.95 -12.57
C THR A 327 -3.82 -7.98 -11.40
N TYR A 328 -4.76 -7.03 -11.28
CA TYR A 328 -4.83 -6.16 -10.11
C TYR A 328 -5.01 -6.97 -8.82
N ILE A 329 -5.94 -7.93 -8.79
CA ILE A 329 -6.17 -8.80 -7.61
C ILE A 329 -4.91 -9.62 -7.26
N LEU A 330 -4.19 -10.11 -8.27
CA LEU A 330 -2.94 -10.85 -8.10
C LEU A 330 -1.83 -9.95 -7.55
N ALA A 331 -1.63 -8.77 -8.13
CA ALA A 331 -0.65 -7.78 -7.66
C ALA A 331 -0.97 -7.32 -6.22
N GLU A 332 -2.25 -7.14 -5.88
CA GLU A 332 -2.72 -6.86 -4.53
C GLU A 332 -2.41 -8.00 -3.53
N ARG A 333 -2.05 -9.19 -4.01
CA ARG A 333 -1.66 -10.33 -3.17
C ARG A 333 -0.17 -10.67 -3.30
N GLY A 334 0.60 -9.83 -3.97
CA GLY A 334 2.05 -9.98 -4.12
C GLY A 334 2.48 -10.95 -5.22
N PHE A 335 1.57 -11.36 -6.09
CA PHE A 335 1.92 -12.21 -7.23
C PHE A 335 2.56 -11.38 -8.35
N HIS A 336 3.48 -12.00 -9.08
CA HIS A 336 4.06 -11.42 -10.29
C HIS A 336 3.15 -11.68 -11.48
N ALA A 337 2.36 -10.69 -11.88
CA ALA A 337 1.39 -10.83 -12.95
C ALA A 337 1.41 -9.63 -13.91
N ALA A 338 1.32 -9.90 -15.20
CA ALA A 338 1.22 -8.90 -16.25
C ALA A 338 0.02 -9.18 -17.17
N VAL A 339 -0.55 -8.13 -17.75
CA VAL A 339 -1.72 -8.21 -18.63
C VAL A 339 -1.28 -8.35 -20.09
N LEU A 340 -1.78 -9.35 -20.81
CA LEU A 340 -1.64 -9.41 -22.26
C LEU A 340 -2.46 -8.29 -22.92
N LYS A 341 -1.78 -7.35 -23.57
CA LYS A 341 -2.37 -6.21 -24.28
C LYS A 341 -3.18 -6.71 -25.48
N GLY A 342 -4.37 -6.18 -25.65
CA GLY A 342 -5.29 -6.58 -26.72
C GLY A 342 -6.08 -7.86 -26.44
N GLY A 343 -5.69 -8.65 -25.43
CA GLY A 343 -6.37 -9.89 -25.05
C GLY A 343 -5.98 -11.09 -25.93
N PHE A 344 -6.86 -12.10 -25.95
CA PHE A 344 -6.65 -13.33 -26.72
C PHE A 344 -6.61 -12.99 -28.22
N PRO A 345 -5.55 -13.37 -28.94
CA PRO A 345 -5.38 -13.02 -30.34
C PRO A 345 -6.51 -13.64 -31.19
N ALA A 346 -6.94 -12.93 -32.23
CA ALA A 346 -7.97 -13.44 -33.14
C ALA A 346 -7.47 -14.62 -33.99
N GLU A 347 -6.15 -14.74 -34.18
CA GLU A 347 -5.46 -15.79 -34.92
C GLU A 347 -4.51 -16.55 -33.99
N GLU A 348 -4.31 -17.85 -34.22
CA GLU A 348 -3.41 -18.68 -33.41
C GLU A 348 -2.01 -18.06 -33.36
N PRO A 349 -1.42 -17.87 -32.16
CA PRO A 349 -0.04 -17.42 -32.08
C PRO A 349 0.88 -18.49 -32.71
N PRO A 350 1.96 -18.08 -33.40
CA PRO A 350 2.93 -19.05 -33.89
C PRO A 350 3.48 -19.88 -32.72
N ALA A 351 3.53 -21.20 -32.90
CA ALA A 351 4.04 -22.13 -31.90
C ALA A 351 5.44 -21.69 -31.44
N ALA A 352 5.70 -21.78 -30.13
CA ALA A 352 7.02 -21.51 -29.59
C ALA A 352 8.05 -22.43 -30.27
N PRO A 353 9.26 -21.94 -30.59
CA PRO A 353 10.29 -22.79 -31.20
C PRO A 353 10.58 -23.96 -30.25
N ALA A 354 10.61 -25.17 -30.83
CA ALA A 354 10.98 -26.37 -30.10
C ALA A 354 12.37 -26.17 -29.48
N VAL A 355 12.46 -26.40 -28.17
CA VAL A 355 13.73 -26.42 -27.46
C VAL A 355 14.37 -27.78 -27.77
N ASP A 356 15.35 -27.77 -28.69
CA ASP A 356 16.21 -28.92 -29.03
C ASP A 356 17.20 -29.26 -27.90
#